data_AF-A0A813RK98-F1
#
_entry.id   AF-A0A813RK98-F1
#
_cell.length_a   1.000
_cell.length_b   1.000
_cell.length_c   1.000
_cell.angle_alpha   90.00
_cell.angle_beta   90.00
_cell.angle_gamma   90.00
#
_symmetry.space_group_name_H-M   'P 1'
#
loop_
_entity.id
_entity.type
_entity.pdbx_description
1 polymer ?
#
loop_
_entity_poly.entity_id
_entity_poly.type
_entity_poly.pdbx_seq_one_letter_code
_entity_poly.pdbx_strand_id
1 'polypeptide(L)'
;MIAYGDMGLAPLAPGSQSTTDRVIARVQSTNVTCVLHLGDLSYAMGIAVQWDGFMNQIQPIAAHVPYMAAIGNHEYDHVLGGEKDPSGASGPGGFRPAWGDYLYDSRGECAIPMVHRFHSPSNGNSLFWYSFDVGPIHIIHFSTEHDFRRSSIQYVWLEQDLRSVNRSRTPWLIVGSHRPMYASIRDDSHDFDFIALMLQFHLEPLFYRYHVDVNLFAHRHSYDRTCPMYQRKCVSDGITHVLIGMAGQDIDTGEYTGAEWSMYHDEVYGYCQLWANQTYLHFTYRHNIDDNIADQFVLQK
;
A
#
# COMPACT_ATOMS: atom_id res chain seq x y z
N MET A 1 11.79 7.96 -4.64
CA MET A 1 11.39 6.90 -3.67
C MET A 1 11.09 5.62 -4.43
N ILE A 2 11.08 4.50 -3.71
CA ILE A 2 10.64 3.20 -4.22
C ILE A 2 9.34 2.81 -3.51
N ALA A 3 8.42 2.15 -4.19
CA ALA A 3 7.16 1.69 -3.60
C ALA A 3 6.77 0.31 -4.12
N TYR A 4 6.22 -0.53 -3.24
CA TYR A 4 5.67 -1.86 -3.55
C TYR A 4 4.87 -2.40 -2.34
N GLY A 5 4.15 -3.51 -2.51
CA GLY A 5 3.55 -4.31 -1.43
C GLY A 5 3.77 -5.80 -1.64
N ASP A 6 3.49 -6.64 -0.64
CA ASP A 6 3.42 -8.10 -0.80
C ASP A 6 4.77 -8.73 -1.19
N MET A 7 5.89 -8.23 -0.65
CA MET A 7 7.22 -8.73 -1.01
C MET A 7 7.52 -10.10 -0.39
N GLY A 8 7.10 -10.30 0.86
CA GLY A 8 7.39 -11.50 1.63
C GLY A 8 8.89 -11.77 1.87
N LEU A 9 9.17 -12.97 2.38
CA LEU A 9 10.52 -13.44 2.75
C LEU A 9 11.08 -14.40 1.70
N ALA A 10 12.29 -14.15 1.20
CA ALA A 10 13.04 -15.08 0.38
C ALA A 10 13.66 -16.22 1.21
N PRO A 11 13.78 -17.45 0.67
CA PRO A 11 13.29 -17.90 -0.63
C PRO A 11 11.84 -18.41 -0.61
N LEU A 12 11.06 -18.11 0.44
CA LEU A 12 9.68 -18.60 0.58
C LEU A 12 8.75 -17.95 -0.44
N ALA A 13 8.82 -16.62 -0.57
CA ALA A 13 8.12 -15.85 -1.58
C ALA A 13 8.98 -15.80 -2.87
N PRO A 14 8.46 -16.30 -4.01
CA PRO A 14 9.25 -16.58 -5.22
C PRO A 14 9.91 -15.34 -5.86
N GLY A 15 9.25 -14.19 -5.85
CA GLY A 15 9.80 -12.94 -6.42
C GLY A 15 10.58 -12.08 -5.42
N SER A 16 10.60 -12.46 -4.14
CA SER A 16 11.12 -11.65 -3.05
C SER A 16 12.62 -11.35 -3.17
N GLN A 17 13.42 -12.37 -3.52
CA GLN A 17 14.87 -12.23 -3.64
C GLN A 17 15.24 -11.25 -4.76
N SER A 18 14.68 -11.43 -5.95
CA SER A 18 14.97 -10.58 -7.10
C SER A 18 14.52 -9.14 -6.86
N THR A 19 13.35 -8.92 -6.26
CA THR A 19 12.92 -7.57 -5.90
C THR A 19 13.85 -6.93 -4.87
N THR A 20 14.23 -7.68 -3.83
CA THR A 20 15.18 -7.20 -2.81
C THR A 20 16.51 -6.78 -3.45
N ASP A 21 17.09 -7.61 -4.31
CA ASP A 21 18.37 -7.32 -4.98
C ASP A 21 18.30 -6.06 -5.86
N ARG A 22 17.20 -5.86 -6.60
CA ARG A 22 16.99 -4.65 -7.40
C ARG A 22 16.88 -3.41 -6.54
N VAL A 23 16.14 -3.49 -5.43
CA VAL A 23 15.97 -2.35 -4.52
C VAL A 23 17.28 -2.01 -3.81
N ILE A 24 18.06 -3.00 -3.36
CA ILE A 24 19.40 -2.80 -2.80
C ILE A 24 20.29 -2.07 -3.81
N ALA A 25 20.35 -2.56 -5.04
CA ALA A 25 21.18 -1.94 -6.09
C ALA A 25 20.78 -0.48 -6.34
N ARG A 26 19.49 -0.14 -6.28
CA ARG A 26 18.99 1.24 -6.46
C ARG A 26 19.28 2.13 -5.28
N VAL A 27 19.11 1.65 -4.06
CA VAL A 27 19.49 2.40 -2.85
C VAL A 27 20.98 2.72 -2.85
N GLN A 28 21.82 1.82 -3.37
CA GLN A 28 23.27 2.03 -3.46
C GLN A 28 23.72 2.91 -4.64
N SER A 29 22.99 2.89 -5.76
CA SER A 29 23.41 3.56 -7.01
C SER A 29 22.68 4.86 -7.32
N THR A 30 21.57 5.15 -6.63
CA THR A 30 20.72 6.31 -6.92
C THR A 30 20.29 7.01 -5.63
N ASN A 31 19.80 8.24 -5.74
CA ASN A 31 19.31 9.02 -4.60
C ASN A 31 17.88 8.58 -4.19
N VAL A 32 17.73 7.32 -3.77
CA VAL A 32 16.48 6.84 -3.15
C VAL A 32 16.31 7.54 -1.81
N THR A 33 15.21 8.26 -1.62
CA THR A 33 14.94 8.99 -0.38
C THR A 33 14.27 8.14 0.70
N CYS A 34 13.43 7.19 0.28
CA CYS A 34 12.72 6.25 1.15
C CYS A 34 12.14 5.09 0.32
N VAL A 35 11.73 4.03 1.02
CA VAL A 35 10.95 2.91 0.49
C VAL A 35 9.56 2.92 1.15
N LEU A 36 8.51 2.72 0.36
CA LEU A 36 7.15 2.46 0.83
C LEU A 36 6.85 0.97 0.65
N HIS A 37 6.53 0.26 1.74
CA HIS A 37 6.07 -1.14 1.70
C HIS A 37 4.63 -1.20 2.18
N LEU A 38 3.70 -1.39 1.26
CA LEU A 38 2.26 -1.26 1.50
C LEU A 38 1.61 -2.55 2.01
N GLY A 39 2.02 -3.01 3.20
CA GLY A 39 1.45 -4.18 3.87
C GLY A 39 1.93 -5.52 3.31
N ASP A 40 1.60 -6.58 4.04
CA ASP A 40 2.01 -7.96 3.80
C ASP A 40 3.52 -8.10 3.68
N LEU A 41 4.18 -7.82 4.80
CA LEU A 41 5.61 -7.57 4.86
C LEU A 41 6.39 -8.86 4.66
N SER A 42 6.22 -9.80 5.60
CA SER A 42 7.03 -11.02 5.67
C SER A 42 6.26 -12.29 5.37
N TYR A 43 4.92 -12.26 5.47
CA TYR A 43 4.06 -13.44 5.53
C TYR A 43 4.44 -14.43 6.64
N ALA A 44 5.03 -13.95 7.74
CA ALA A 44 5.44 -14.80 8.85
C ALA A 44 4.25 -15.57 9.46
N MET A 45 3.07 -14.94 9.56
CA MET A 45 1.82 -15.60 9.91
C MET A 45 1.94 -16.56 11.12
N GLY A 46 2.49 -16.06 12.22
CA GLY A 46 2.67 -16.79 13.47
C GLY A 46 3.98 -17.58 13.56
N ILE A 47 4.75 -17.68 12.47
CA ILE A 47 6.06 -18.31 12.43
C ILE A 47 7.13 -17.25 12.72
N ALA A 48 7.28 -16.90 14.00
CA ALA A 48 8.06 -15.74 14.46
C ALA A 48 9.50 -15.63 13.90
N VAL A 49 10.18 -16.74 13.61
CA VAL A 49 11.54 -16.73 13.04
C VAL A 49 11.60 -16.11 11.64
N GLN A 50 10.50 -16.12 10.89
CA GLN A 50 10.44 -15.48 9.57
C GLN A 50 10.57 -13.97 9.67
N TRP A 51 10.08 -13.34 10.75
CA TRP A 51 10.30 -11.91 10.96
C TRP A 51 11.79 -11.57 11.08
N ASP A 52 12.59 -12.38 11.77
CA ASP A 52 14.04 -12.14 11.86
C ASP A 52 14.72 -12.35 10.51
N GLY A 53 14.28 -13.35 9.74
CA GLY A 53 14.70 -13.53 8.34
C GLY A 53 14.39 -12.31 7.48
N PHE A 54 13.17 -11.78 7.59
CA PHE A 54 12.72 -10.60 6.84
C PHE A 54 13.50 -9.34 7.23
N MET A 55 13.73 -9.12 8.54
CA MET A 55 14.53 -7.98 9.00
C MET A 55 15.97 -8.06 8.47
N ASN A 56 16.57 -9.25 8.41
CA ASN A 56 17.89 -9.44 7.80
C ASN A 56 17.87 -9.19 6.29
N GLN A 57 16.83 -9.65 5.58
CA GLN A 57 16.67 -9.44 4.15
C GLN A 57 16.60 -7.96 3.78
N ILE A 58 15.81 -7.16 4.52
CA ILE A 58 15.67 -5.73 4.24
C ILE A 58 16.78 -4.87 4.87
N GLN A 59 17.64 -5.43 5.72
CA GLN A 59 18.68 -4.68 6.44
C GLN A 59 19.59 -3.85 5.51
N PRO A 60 20.05 -4.35 4.34
CA PRO A 60 20.85 -3.55 3.42
C PRO A 60 20.10 -2.34 2.82
N ILE A 61 18.76 -2.33 2.87
CA ILE A 61 17.90 -1.23 2.42
C ILE A 61 17.60 -0.31 3.61
N ALA A 62 16.97 -0.86 4.66
CA ALA A 62 16.42 -0.13 5.79
C ALA A 62 17.48 0.51 6.70
N ALA A 63 18.73 0.03 6.65
CA ALA A 63 19.84 0.68 7.34
C ALA A 63 20.37 1.94 6.64
N HIS A 64 19.99 2.18 5.37
CA HIS A 64 20.47 3.30 4.57
C HIS A 64 19.40 4.35 4.28
N VAL A 65 18.15 3.93 4.12
CA VAL A 65 17.02 4.82 3.84
C VAL A 65 15.82 4.45 4.72
N PRO A 66 14.95 5.42 5.08
CA PRO A 66 13.70 5.12 5.77
C PRO A 66 12.87 4.07 5.02
N TYR A 67 12.46 3.03 5.75
CA TYR A 67 11.61 1.96 5.27
C TYR A 67 10.21 2.11 5.88
N MET A 68 9.30 2.71 5.12
CA MET A 68 7.99 3.13 5.59
C MET A 68 6.98 2.00 5.34
N ALA A 69 6.64 1.26 6.39
CA ALA A 69 5.72 0.13 6.31
C ALA A 69 4.26 0.57 6.58
N ALA A 70 3.33 0.09 5.77
CA ALA A 70 1.91 0.06 6.08
C ALA A 70 1.52 -1.34 6.61
N ILE A 71 0.36 -1.45 7.25
CA ILE A 71 -0.15 -2.70 7.77
C ILE A 71 -1.04 -3.41 6.73
N GLY A 72 -0.84 -4.71 6.52
CA GLY A 72 -1.70 -5.57 5.71
C GLY A 72 -2.48 -6.60 6.53
N ASN A 73 -3.30 -7.41 5.87
CA ASN A 73 -4.11 -8.44 6.53
C ASN A 73 -3.23 -9.54 7.15
N HIS A 74 -2.09 -9.88 6.53
CA HIS A 74 -1.18 -10.86 7.12
C HIS A 74 -0.41 -10.36 8.35
N GLU A 75 -0.40 -9.05 8.60
CA GLU A 75 0.07 -8.51 9.88
C GLU A 75 -1.06 -8.42 10.92
N TYR A 76 -2.28 -8.08 10.51
CA TYR A 76 -3.34 -7.68 11.45
C TYR A 76 -4.44 -8.72 11.67
N ASP A 77 -5.02 -9.31 10.63
CA ASP A 77 -6.35 -9.93 10.71
C ASP A 77 -6.43 -11.10 11.69
N HIS A 78 -7.40 -11.01 12.60
CA HIS A 78 -7.63 -11.98 13.67
C HIS A 78 -9.09 -11.89 14.16
N VAL A 79 -9.69 -12.98 14.63
CA VAL A 79 -11.12 -12.98 15.04
C VAL A 79 -11.38 -12.95 16.55
N LEU A 80 -10.37 -13.25 17.37
CA LEU A 80 -10.46 -13.33 18.83
C LEU A 80 -9.39 -12.44 19.44
N GLY A 81 -9.64 -11.85 20.61
CA GLY A 81 -8.70 -10.95 21.28
C GLY A 81 -9.28 -9.55 21.42
N GLY A 82 -8.47 -8.51 21.21
CA GLY A 82 -8.91 -7.11 21.21
C GLY A 82 -8.59 -6.32 22.50
N GLU A 83 -8.57 -6.96 23.67
CA GLU A 83 -8.28 -6.25 24.93
C GLU A 83 -6.88 -5.61 24.99
N LYS A 84 -5.94 -6.17 24.22
CA LYS A 84 -4.55 -5.69 24.10
C LYS A 84 -4.19 -5.33 22.68
N ASP A 85 -5.19 -5.02 21.84
CA ASP A 85 -4.93 -4.59 20.48
C ASP A 85 -4.09 -3.30 20.50
N PRO A 86 -2.87 -3.31 19.91
CA PRO A 86 -1.99 -2.14 19.91
C PRO A 86 -2.58 -0.92 19.19
N SER A 87 -3.57 -1.10 18.32
CA SER A 87 -4.28 -0.01 17.64
C SER A 87 -5.38 0.63 18.48
N GLY A 88 -5.84 -0.06 19.54
CA GLY A 88 -7.04 0.32 20.28
C GLY A 88 -8.36 0.00 19.58
N ALA A 89 -8.36 -0.86 18.54
CA ALA A 89 -9.58 -1.31 17.90
C ALA A 89 -10.54 -1.96 18.90
N SER A 90 -11.83 -1.66 18.76
CA SER A 90 -12.85 -2.11 19.72
C SER A 90 -13.38 -3.50 19.40
N GLY A 91 -13.51 -4.33 20.44
CA GLY A 91 -14.14 -5.65 20.36
C GLY A 91 -13.20 -6.75 19.85
N PRO A 92 -13.67 -8.01 19.89
CA PRO A 92 -12.86 -9.15 19.45
C PRO A 92 -12.48 -9.05 17.99
N GLY A 93 -11.18 -9.08 17.69
CA GLY A 93 -10.68 -9.03 16.32
C GLY A 93 -10.76 -7.66 15.64
N GLY A 94 -11.09 -6.59 16.38
CA GLY A 94 -11.12 -5.24 15.83
C GLY A 94 -12.19 -5.01 14.75
N PHE A 95 -11.79 -4.41 13.63
CA PHE A 95 -12.71 -4.06 12.54
C PHE A 95 -13.07 -5.26 11.67
N ARG A 96 -14.26 -5.83 11.89
CA ARG A 96 -14.74 -7.02 11.15
C ARG A 96 -16.19 -6.86 10.72
N PRO A 97 -16.46 -6.03 9.71
CA PRO A 97 -17.80 -5.91 9.16
C PRO A 97 -18.26 -7.24 8.54
N ALA A 98 -19.55 -7.56 8.65
CA ALA A 98 -20.12 -8.79 8.10
C ALA A 98 -20.02 -8.92 6.56
N TRP A 99 -19.61 -7.85 5.87
CA TRP A 99 -19.46 -7.78 4.41
C TRP A 99 -18.01 -7.90 3.93
N GLY A 100 -17.05 -8.10 4.84
CA GLY A 100 -15.63 -8.22 4.47
C GLY A 100 -14.98 -9.46 5.08
N ASP A 101 -13.94 -9.94 4.42
CA ASP A 101 -13.09 -11.04 4.86
C ASP A 101 -11.91 -10.53 5.71
N TYR A 102 -12.18 -10.35 7.01
CA TYR A 102 -11.19 -9.94 8.02
C TYR A 102 -11.03 -11.07 9.05
N LEU A 103 -10.47 -12.19 8.61
CA LEU A 103 -10.52 -13.45 9.35
C LEU A 103 -9.22 -13.78 10.10
N TYR A 104 -8.39 -14.66 9.56
CA TYR A 104 -7.29 -15.30 10.30
C TYR A 104 -5.93 -15.16 9.62
N ASP A 105 -5.77 -14.16 8.75
CA ASP A 105 -4.62 -14.08 7.84
C ASP A 105 -3.31 -13.86 8.59
N SER A 106 -3.35 -13.14 9.72
CA SER A 106 -2.18 -12.99 10.60
C SER A 106 -1.82 -14.24 11.38
N ARG A 107 -2.69 -15.27 11.38
CA ARG A 107 -2.56 -16.52 12.15
C ARG A 107 -2.25 -16.30 13.64
N GLY A 108 -2.76 -15.20 14.20
CA GLY A 108 -2.65 -14.88 15.62
C GLY A 108 -1.51 -13.91 15.96
N GLU A 109 -0.85 -13.30 14.98
CA GLU A 109 0.13 -12.24 15.23
C GLU A 109 -0.51 -10.93 15.70
N CYS A 110 -1.71 -10.60 15.18
CA CYS A 110 -2.48 -9.41 15.56
C CYS A 110 -1.64 -8.13 15.72
N ALA A 111 -0.79 -7.88 14.73
CA ALA A 111 0.19 -6.79 14.60
C ALA A 111 1.33 -6.74 15.61
N ILE A 112 1.37 -7.64 16.60
CA ILE A 112 2.35 -7.58 17.69
C ILE A 112 3.81 -7.62 17.16
N PRO A 113 4.19 -8.52 16.24
CA PRO A 113 5.55 -8.50 15.70
C PRO A 113 5.87 -7.21 14.93
N MET A 114 4.93 -6.70 14.14
CA MET A 114 5.11 -5.48 13.36
C MET A 114 5.36 -4.27 14.27
N VAL A 115 4.53 -4.06 15.31
CA VAL A 115 4.66 -2.89 16.22
C VAL A 115 5.91 -2.90 17.08
N HIS A 116 6.56 -4.05 17.24
CA HIS A 116 7.84 -4.16 17.95
C HIS A 116 9.06 -4.08 17.04
N ARG A 117 8.89 -4.13 15.71
CA ARG A 117 10.00 -4.17 14.74
C ARG A 117 10.07 -2.92 13.86
N PHE A 118 8.95 -2.24 13.66
CA PHE A 118 8.86 -1.03 12.85
C PHE A 118 8.50 0.18 13.72
N HIS A 119 8.79 1.36 13.18
CA HIS A 119 8.43 2.65 13.79
C HIS A 119 7.80 3.54 12.73
N SER A 120 6.91 4.43 13.14
CA SER A 120 6.31 5.45 12.29
C SER A 120 6.41 6.84 12.94
N PRO A 121 6.16 7.90 12.18
CA PRO A 121 5.92 9.23 12.73
C PRO A 121 4.79 9.24 13.77
N SER A 122 4.96 10.03 14.84
CA SER A 122 4.00 10.16 15.94
C SER A 122 2.92 11.22 15.67
N ASN A 123 2.28 11.17 14.49
CA ASN A 123 1.25 12.13 14.07
C ASN A 123 -0.11 11.49 13.73
N GLY A 124 -0.25 10.18 13.89
CA GLY A 124 -1.50 9.45 13.73
C GLY A 124 -1.64 8.37 14.81
N ASN A 125 -2.04 7.16 14.41
CA ASN A 125 -2.08 6.01 15.30
C ASN A 125 -0.96 5.02 14.96
N SER A 126 0.26 5.37 15.37
CA SER A 126 1.44 4.53 15.19
C SER A 126 1.56 3.99 13.75
N LEU A 127 1.85 2.70 13.57
CA LEU A 127 2.01 2.05 12.26
C LEU A 127 0.69 1.80 11.51
N PHE A 128 -0.45 2.04 12.15
CA PHE A 128 -1.77 1.77 11.56
C PHE A 128 -2.19 2.87 10.59
N TRP A 129 -1.96 4.14 10.94
CA TRP A 129 -2.10 5.27 10.02
C TRP A 129 -1.25 6.46 10.47
N TYR A 130 -0.53 7.05 9.54
CA TYR A 130 0.41 8.16 9.78
C TYR A 130 0.72 8.87 8.46
N SER A 131 1.28 10.09 8.53
CA SER A 131 1.66 10.86 7.35
C SER A 131 3.08 11.41 7.47
N PHE A 132 3.70 11.77 6.34
CA PHE A 132 5.04 12.36 6.32
C PHE A 132 5.31 13.06 4.98
N ASP A 133 6.23 14.01 5.00
CA ASP A 133 6.68 14.73 3.81
C ASP A 133 8.01 14.18 3.30
N VAL A 134 8.11 13.99 1.98
CA VAL A 134 9.35 13.68 1.28
C VAL A 134 9.52 14.67 0.12
N GLY A 135 10.34 15.70 0.34
CA GLY A 135 10.52 16.77 -0.65
C GLY A 135 9.19 17.46 -0.98
N PRO A 136 8.74 17.49 -2.25
CA PRO A 136 7.47 18.12 -2.66
C PRO A 136 6.24 17.20 -2.51
N ILE A 137 6.38 16.05 -1.85
CA ILE A 137 5.30 15.06 -1.73
C ILE A 137 4.87 14.94 -0.27
N HIS A 138 3.58 15.08 -0.02
CA HIS A 138 2.94 14.66 1.23
C HIS A 138 2.38 13.24 1.04
N ILE A 139 2.75 12.32 1.92
CA ILE A 139 2.37 10.91 1.85
C ILE A 139 1.56 10.55 3.09
N ILE A 140 0.43 9.89 2.88
CA ILE A 140 -0.42 9.37 3.96
C ILE A 140 -0.49 7.85 3.84
N HIS A 141 -0.17 7.13 4.90
CA HIS A 141 -0.49 5.73 5.05
C HIS A 141 -1.75 5.58 5.90
N PHE A 142 -2.71 4.78 5.43
CA PHE A 142 -3.91 4.41 6.18
C PHE A 142 -4.13 2.90 6.13
N SER A 143 -4.80 2.36 7.15
CA SER A 143 -5.07 0.93 7.28
C SER A 143 -6.43 0.56 6.70
N THR A 144 -6.41 -0.46 5.85
CA THR A 144 -7.60 -1.16 5.33
C THR A 144 -8.12 -2.24 6.28
N GLU A 145 -7.35 -2.57 7.31
CA GLU A 145 -7.66 -3.57 8.35
C GLU A 145 -8.33 -2.94 9.58
N HIS A 146 -8.51 -1.62 9.56
CA HIS A 146 -9.20 -0.85 10.58
C HIS A 146 -10.38 -0.11 9.98
N ASP A 147 -11.32 0.30 10.84
CA ASP A 147 -12.53 0.97 10.39
C ASP A 147 -12.18 2.26 9.62
N PHE A 148 -12.49 2.26 8.32
CA PHE A 148 -12.24 3.39 7.41
C PHE A 148 -13.53 4.16 7.06
N ARG A 149 -14.67 3.81 7.68
CA ARG A 149 -15.96 4.46 7.42
C ARG A 149 -15.95 5.89 7.96
N ARG A 150 -16.84 6.74 7.44
CA ARG A 150 -16.88 8.18 7.72
C ARG A 150 -16.91 8.59 9.19
N SER A 151 -17.44 7.74 10.07
CA SER A 151 -17.53 8.00 11.51
C SER A 151 -16.33 7.46 12.32
N SER A 152 -15.38 6.80 11.67
CA SER A 152 -14.25 6.18 12.36
C SER A 152 -13.19 7.21 12.76
N ILE A 153 -12.39 6.86 13.76
CA ILE A 153 -11.26 7.69 14.22
C ILE A 153 -10.25 7.89 13.08
N GLN A 154 -9.98 6.83 12.31
CA GLN A 154 -9.10 6.87 11.15
C GLN A 154 -9.60 7.83 10.08
N TYR A 155 -10.90 7.79 9.73
CA TYR A 155 -11.45 8.69 8.71
C TYR A 155 -11.36 10.16 9.14
N VAL A 156 -11.71 10.44 10.40
CA VAL A 156 -11.64 11.80 10.96
C VAL A 156 -10.20 12.31 10.95
N TRP A 157 -9.23 11.46 11.32
CA TRP A 157 -7.82 11.80 11.26
C TRP A 157 -7.35 12.04 9.82
N LEU A 158 -7.74 11.17 8.88
CA LEU A 158 -7.38 11.27 7.47
C LEU A 158 -7.90 12.59 6.85
N GLU A 159 -9.14 12.97 7.12
CA GLU A 159 -9.68 14.26 6.65
C GLU A 159 -8.92 15.46 7.26
N GLN A 160 -8.55 15.39 8.54
CA GLN A 160 -7.78 16.45 9.20
C GLN A 160 -6.39 16.61 8.59
N ASP A 161 -5.70 15.50 8.35
CA ASP A 161 -4.37 15.49 7.76
C ASP A 161 -4.39 16.02 6.32
N LEU A 162 -5.28 15.50 5.47
CA LEU A 162 -5.52 15.99 4.10
C LEU A 162 -5.80 17.50 4.05
N ARG A 163 -6.62 18.00 4.97
CA ARG A 163 -6.95 19.43 5.06
C ARG A 163 -5.77 20.30 5.49
N SER A 164 -4.80 19.74 6.22
CA SER A 164 -3.66 20.47 6.74
C SER A 164 -2.54 20.68 5.71
N VAL A 165 -2.58 19.96 4.58
CA VAL A 165 -1.52 19.96 3.57
C VAL A 165 -1.35 21.35 2.94
N ASN A 166 -0.14 21.92 3.07
CA ASN A 166 0.23 23.13 2.36
C ASN A 166 0.73 22.80 0.94
N ARG A 167 -0.19 22.88 -0.02
CA ARG A 167 0.06 22.55 -1.44
C ARG A 167 1.09 23.46 -2.14
N SER A 168 1.48 24.59 -1.55
CA SER A 168 2.61 25.40 -2.05
C SER A 168 3.97 24.86 -1.63
N ARG A 169 4.03 23.93 -0.67
CA ARG A 169 5.26 23.25 -0.24
C ARG A 169 5.30 21.81 -0.74
N THR A 170 4.21 21.09 -0.51
CA THR A 170 3.99 19.70 -0.94
C THR A 170 2.82 19.66 -1.93
N PRO A 171 3.05 20.06 -3.20
CA PRO A 171 1.99 20.07 -4.19
C PRO A 171 1.44 18.68 -4.46
N TRP A 172 2.27 17.63 -4.36
CA TRP A 172 1.87 16.24 -4.60
C TRP A 172 1.33 15.59 -3.35
N LEU A 173 0.18 14.97 -3.49
CA LEU A 173 -0.50 14.25 -2.42
C LEU A 173 -0.68 12.79 -2.83
N ILE A 174 -0.03 11.89 -2.10
CA ILE A 174 -0.08 10.45 -2.31
C ILE A 174 -0.69 9.80 -1.07
N VAL A 175 -1.67 8.93 -1.27
CA VAL A 175 -2.18 8.06 -0.21
C VAL A 175 -1.78 6.62 -0.50
N GLY A 176 -1.45 5.85 0.53
CA GLY A 176 -1.02 4.46 0.47
C GLY A 176 -1.77 3.60 1.46
N SER A 177 -2.22 2.42 1.03
CA SER A 177 -2.89 1.43 1.88
C SER A 177 -2.64 0.03 1.37
N HIS A 178 -3.14 -1.00 2.06
CA HIS A 178 -2.91 -2.37 1.65
C HIS A 178 -4.00 -2.86 0.68
N ARG A 179 -5.24 -3.08 1.13
CA ARG A 179 -6.31 -3.61 0.26
C ARG A 179 -6.74 -2.61 -0.84
N PRO A 180 -6.99 -3.07 -2.08
CA PRO A 180 -7.19 -2.18 -3.21
C PRO A 180 -8.60 -1.58 -3.26
N MET A 181 -8.67 -0.32 -3.69
CA MET A 181 -9.94 0.30 -4.06
C MET A 181 -10.39 -0.14 -5.46
N TYR A 182 -9.44 -0.34 -6.38
CA TYR A 182 -9.71 -0.73 -7.76
C TYR A 182 -8.68 -1.78 -8.21
N ALA A 183 -9.14 -2.84 -8.84
CA ALA A 183 -8.31 -3.81 -9.54
C ALA A 183 -9.08 -4.28 -10.78
N SER A 184 -8.40 -4.41 -11.91
CA SER A 184 -9.02 -4.82 -13.18
C SER A 184 -8.97 -6.32 -13.40
N ILE A 185 -8.08 -7.04 -12.70
CA ILE A 185 -8.10 -8.51 -12.64
C ILE A 185 -9.42 -8.96 -12.00
N ARG A 186 -10.13 -9.88 -12.66
CA ARG A 186 -11.36 -10.46 -12.13
C ARG A 186 -11.04 -11.36 -10.95
N ASP A 187 -11.91 -11.30 -9.96
CA ASP A 187 -11.93 -12.30 -8.91
C ASP A 187 -13.21 -13.12 -9.02
N ASP A 188 -13.04 -14.42 -9.22
CA ASP A 188 -14.14 -15.37 -9.26
C ASP A 188 -14.61 -15.73 -7.84
N SER A 189 -13.84 -15.36 -6.81
CA SER A 189 -14.24 -15.45 -5.41
C SER A 189 -15.15 -14.26 -5.05
N HIS A 190 -16.36 -14.55 -4.62
CA HIS A 190 -17.42 -13.58 -4.34
C HIS A 190 -17.10 -12.56 -3.22
N ASP A 191 -15.97 -12.70 -2.53
CA ASP A 191 -15.65 -12.00 -1.30
C ASP A 191 -14.84 -10.71 -1.52
N PHE A 192 -14.20 -10.53 -2.68
CA PHE A 192 -13.30 -9.41 -2.96
C PHE A 192 -13.98 -8.10 -3.37
N ASP A 193 -15.18 -8.16 -3.95
CA ASP A 193 -15.83 -6.96 -4.50
C ASP A 193 -16.36 -6.02 -3.40
N PHE A 194 -16.80 -6.53 -2.24
CA PHE A 194 -17.48 -5.69 -1.26
C PHE A 194 -16.55 -4.75 -0.49
N ILE A 195 -15.34 -5.19 -0.10
CA ILE A 195 -14.37 -4.30 0.58
C ILE A 195 -13.97 -3.16 -0.36
N ALA A 196 -13.63 -3.47 -1.62
CA ALA A 196 -13.29 -2.48 -2.63
C ALA A 196 -14.44 -1.47 -2.84
N LEU A 197 -15.69 -1.93 -2.92
CA LEU A 197 -16.86 -1.06 -3.02
C LEU A 197 -17.03 -0.16 -1.78
N MET A 198 -16.75 -0.67 -0.58
CA MET A 198 -16.83 0.13 0.65
C MET A 198 -15.72 1.16 0.73
N LEU A 199 -14.50 0.83 0.29
CA LEU A 199 -13.39 1.78 0.15
C LEU A 199 -13.76 2.89 -0.85
N GLN A 200 -14.29 2.52 -2.01
CA GLN A 200 -14.80 3.48 -3.01
C GLN A 200 -15.85 4.41 -2.38
N PHE A 201 -16.86 3.84 -1.71
CA PHE A 201 -17.98 4.61 -1.16
C PHE A 201 -17.56 5.59 -0.04
N HIS A 202 -16.66 5.16 0.84
CA HIS A 202 -16.27 5.96 2.01
C HIS A 202 -15.12 6.93 1.69
N LEU A 203 -14.06 6.47 1.01
CA LEU A 203 -12.80 7.21 0.89
C LEU A 203 -12.63 7.94 -0.44
N GLU A 204 -13.11 7.41 -1.57
CA GLU A 204 -12.93 8.07 -2.88
C GLU A 204 -13.48 9.51 -2.90
N PRO A 205 -14.68 9.81 -2.34
CA PRO A 205 -15.16 11.20 -2.27
C PRO A 205 -14.28 12.12 -1.43
N LEU A 206 -13.63 11.58 -0.38
CA LEU A 206 -12.72 12.35 0.46
C LEU A 206 -11.43 12.67 -0.32
N PHE A 207 -10.85 11.66 -0.96
CA PHE A 207 -9.63 11.81 -1.76
C PHE A 207 -9.83 12.76 -2.93
N TYR A 208 -10.98 12.67 -3.62
CA TYR A 208 -11.30 13.58 -4.72
C TYR A 208 -11.47 15.03 -4.23
N ARG A 209 -12.17 15.23 -3.09
CA ARG A 209 -12.38 16.55 -2.48
C ARG A 209 -11.08 17.28 -2.15
N TYR A 210 -10.06 16.56 -1.71
CA TYR A 210 -8.75 17.12 -1.35
C TYR A 210 -7.72 16.96 -2.47
N HIS A 211 -8.15 16.60 -3.70
CA HIS A 211 -7.31 16.45 -4.88
C HIS A 211 -6.07 15.59 -4.60
N VAL A 212 -6.28 14.38 -4.06
CA VAL A 212 -5.24 13.35 -4.00
C VAL A 212 -4.83 13.01 -5.44
N ASP A 213 -3.52 13.02 -5.71
CA ASP A 213 -3.00 12.81 -7.06
C ASP A 213 -2.87 11.32 -7.39
N VAL A 214 -2.34 10.55 -6.43
CA VAL A 214 -2.08 9.12 -6.57
C VAL A 214 -2.56 8.37 -5.34
N ASN A 215 -3.33 7.31 -5.56
CA ASN A 215 -3.70 6.34 -4.53
C ASN A 215 -3.02 5.01 -4.83
N LEU A 216 -2.09 4.62 -3.96
CA LEU A 216 -1.33 3.38 -4.06
C LEU A 216 -1.96 2.33 -3.14
N PHE A 217 -2.07 1.11 -3.65
CA PHE A 217 -2.49 -0.04 -2.87
C PHE A 217 -1.83 -1.32 -3.37
N ALA A 218 -2.02 -2.40 -2.64
CA ALA A 218 -1.30 -3.66 -2.74
C ALA A 218 -2.30 -4.83 -2.61
N HIS A 219 -1.94 -5.91 -1.92
CA HIS A 219 -2.78 -7.06 -1.55
C HIS A 219 -3.14 -7.99 -2.71
N ARG A 220 -3.46 -7.44 -3.89
CA ARG A 220 -3.52 -8.21 -5.12
C ARG A 220 -2.12 -8.29 -5.70
N HIS A 221 -1.66 -9.50 -5.97
CA HIS A 221 -0.28 -9.79 -6.36
C HIS A 221 -0.08 -9.56 -7.86
N SER A 222 -0.36 -8.34 -8.32
CA SER A 222 -0.24 -7.89 -9.71
C SER A 222 0.03 -6.39 -9.76
N TYR A 223 0.29 -5.87 -10.97
CA TYR A 223 0.34 -4.44 -11.25
C TYR A 223 -0.91 -4.02 -12.00
N ASP A 224 -1.46 -2.85 -11.64
CA ASP A 224 -2.57 -2.22 -12.37
C ASP A 224 -2.47 -0.71 -12.23
N ARG A 225 -2.75 0.02 -13.30
CA ARG A 225 -2.84 1.46 -13.32
C ARG A 225 -4.12 1.91 -13.99
N THR A 226 -4.82 2.82 -13.32
CA THR A 226 -6.00 3.48 -13.87
C THR A 226 -5.65 4.75 -14.65
N CYS A 227 -6.60 5.27 -15.43
CA CYS A 227 -6.62 6.68 -15.79
C CYS A 227 -6.88 7.52 -14.51
N PRO A 228 -6.61 8.84 -14.51
CA PRO A 228 -7.14 9.72 -13.48
C PRO A 228 -8.67 9.59 -13.47
N MET A 229 -9.25 9.25 -12.32
CA MET A 229 -10.66 8.87 -12.27
C MET A 229 -11.38 9.30 -10.98
N TYR A 230 -12.70 9.33 -11.08
CA TYR A 230 -13.62 9.46 -9.97
C TYR A 230 -14.90 8.69 -10.30
N GLN A 231 -15.40 7.87 -9.37
CA GLN A 231 -16.61 7.07 -9.54
C GLN A 231 -16.57 6.22 -10.82
N ARG A 232 -15.47 5.49 -11.04
CA ARG A 232 -15.25 4.61 -12.21
C ARG A 232 -15.27 5.29 -13.57
N LYS A 233 -15.09 6.62 -13.63
CA LYS A 233 -15.00 7.38 -14.88
C LYS A 233 -13.68 8.11 -14.98
N CYS A 234 -13.03 8.02 -16.14
CA CYS A 234 -11.86 8.83 -16.42
C CYS A 234 -12.24 10.32 -16.43
N VAL A 235 -11.59 11.10 -15.58
CA VAL A 235 -11.77 12.57 -15.48
C VAL A 235 -10.41 13.22 -15.27
N SER A 236 -10.15 14.34 -15.93
CA SER A 236 -8.82 14.95 -15.97
C SER A 236 -8.28 15.42 -14.62
N ASP A 237 -9.17 15.68 -13.65
CA ASP A 237 -8.85 16.12 -12.29
C ASP A 237 -9.03 15.01 -11.23
N GLY A 238 -9.16 13.76 -11.69
CA GLY A 238 -9.36 12.59 -10.84
C GLY A 238 -8.08 12.06 -10.21
N ILE A 239 -8.23 11.01 -9.41
CA ILE A 239 -7.12 10.33 -8.74
C ILE A 239 -6.59 9.23 -9.67
N THR A 240 -5.27 9.11 -9.80
CA THR A 240 -4.68 7.95 -10.45
C THR A 240 -4.52 6.83 -9.41
N HIS A 241 -5.20 5.72 -9.60
CA HIS A 241 -5.09 4.55 -8.71
C HIS A 241 -4.07 3.58 -9.28
N VAL A 242 -3.18 3.07 -8.44
CA VAL A 242 -2.13 2.12 -8.85
C VAL A 242 -2.04 0.98 -7.86
N LEU A 243 -2.29 -0.24 -8.34
CA LEU A 243 -2.02 -1.49 -7.65
C LEU A 243 -0.53 -1.84 -7.81
N ILE A 244 0.16 -2.06 -6.70
CA ILE A 244 1.61 -2.31 -6.66
C ILE A 244 1.97 -3.53 -5.79
N GLY A 245 1.11 -4.54 -5.73
CA GLY A 245 1.27 -5.73 -4.88
C GLY A 245 2.11 -6.86 -5.50
N MET A 246 2.82 -6.60 -6.59
CA MET A 246 3.56 -7.62 -7.34
C MET A 246 4.99 -7.86 -6.83
N ALA A 247 5.33 -7.54 -5.58
CA ALA A 247 6.73 -7.45 -5.19
C ALA A 247 7.41 -8.79 -4.95
N GLY A 248 6.68 -9.84 -4.56
CA GLY A 248 7.34 -11.12 -4.37
C GLY A 248 6.49 -12.33 -4.02
N GLN A 249 5.33 -12.14 -3.38
CA GLN A 249 4.41 -13.24 -3.11
C GLN A 249 3.72 -13.72 -4.40
N ASP A 250 3.32 -15.00 -4.46
CA ASP A 250 2.69 -15.66 -5.61
C ASP A 250 1.79 -14.74 -6.45
N ILE A 251 2.12 -14.54 -7.73
CA ILE A 251 1.37 -13.67 -8.65
C ILE A 251 -0.09 -14.13 -8.81
N ASP A 252 -1.01 -13.17 -8.73
CA ASP A 252 -2.40 -13.36 -9.14
C ASP A 252 -2.50 -13.45 -10.67
N THR A 253 -3.14 -14.50 -11.16
CA THR A 253 -3.37 -14.69 -12.60
C THR A 253 -4.86 -14.75 -12.89
N GLY A 254 -5.31 -14.15 -13.99
CA GLY A 254 -6.75 -14.15 -14.28
C GLY A 254 -7.15 -13.37 -15.53
N GLU A 255 -8.46 -13.35 -15.79
CA GLU A 255 -9.02 -12.49 -16.83
C GLU A 255 -9.14 -11.05 -16.34
N TYR A 256 -8.91 -10.09 -17.23
CA TYR A 256 -9.14 -8.68 -16.95
C TYR A 256 -10.55 -8.25 -17.35
N THR A 257 -11.15 -7.35 -16.57
CA THR A 257 -12.51 -6.85 -16.76
C THR A 257 -12.74 -6.09 -18.07
N GLY A 258 -11.66 -5.61 -18.72
CA GLY A 258 -11.74 -4.74 -19.90
C GLY A 258 -12.30 -3.35 -19.60
N ALA A 259 -12.24 -2.92 -18.34
CA ALA A 259 -12.78 -1.64 -17.91
C ALA A 259 -12.06 -0.47 -18.58
N GLU A 260 -12.82 0.53 -19.07
CA GLU A 260 -12.26 1.70 -19.79
C GLU A 260 -11.24 2.50 -18.97
N TRP A 261 -11.32 2.42 -17.64
CA TRP A 261 -10.41 3.11 -16.75
C TRP A 261 -9.08 2.37 -16.55
N SER A 262 -8.96 1.09 -16.92
CA SER A 262 -7.70 0.34 -16.80
C SER A 262 -6.79 0.67 -17.97
N MET A 263 -5.63 1.26 -17.68
CA MET A 263 -4.69 1.76 -18.68
C MET A 263 -3.53 0.81 -18.93
N TYR A 264 -3.13 0.07 -17.90
CA TYR A 264 -2.08 -0.94 -17.97
C TYR A 264 -2.23 -1.89 -16.80
N HIS A 265 -1.97 -3.17 -17.04
CA HIS A 265 -1.97 -4.21 -16.01
C HIS A 265 -0.91 -5.27 -16.36
N ASP A 266 -0.35 -5.93 -15.35
CA ASP A 266 0.71 -6.91 -15.54
C ASP A 266 0.79 -7.94 -14.41
N GLU A 267 1.22 -9.14 -14.77
CA GLU A 267 1.33 -10.33 -13.89
C GLU A 267 2.79 -10.72 -13.70
N VAL A 268 3.67 -9.72 -13.62
CA VAL A 268 5.11 -9.91 -13.49
C VAL A 268 5.61 -9.26 -12.21
N TYR A 269 6.50 -9.95 -11.51
CA TYR A 269 7.10 -9.39 -10.31
C TYR A 269 7.88 -8.11 -10.59
N GLY A 270 7.84 -7.15 -9.68
CA GLY A 270 8.47 -5.86 -9.90
C GLY A 270 8.41 -4.92 -8.72
N TYR A 271 8.78 -3.68 -9.00
CA TYR A 271 8.79 -2.59 -8.03
C TYR A 271 8.57 -1.27 -8.74
N CYS A 272 8.05 -0.28 -8.00
CA CYS A 272 7.78 1.05 -8.54
C CYS A 272 8.81 2.07 -8.06
N GLN A 273 9.04 3.08 -8.89
CA GLN A 273 9.86 4.25 -8.58
C GLN A 273 9.02 5.51 -8.79
N LEU A 274 9.12 6.44 -7.84
CA LEU A 274 8.51 7.75 -7.94
C LEU A 274 9.56 8.84 -7.79
N TRP A 275 9.53 9.80 -8.70
CA TRP A 275 10.32 11.01 -8.64
C TRP A 275 9.39 12.21 -8.85
N ALA A 276 9.57 13.27 -8.06
CA ALA A 276 8.77 14.47 -8.20
C ALA A 276 9.57 15.74 -7.91
N ASN A 277 9.21 16.81 -8.61
CA ASN A 277 9.55 18.19 -8.27
C ASN A 277 8.25 18.97 -7.98
N GLN A 278 8.26 20.31 -8.01
CA GLN A 278 7.07 21.10 -7.69
C GLN A 278 5.95 21.00 -8.76
N THR A 279 6.26 20.61 -10.00
CA THR A 279 5.32 20.68 -11.14
C THR A 279 5.19 19.36 -11.90
N TYR A 280 6.09 18.40 -11.68
CA TYR A 280 6.07 17.07 -12.31
C TYR A 280 6.17 15.96 -11.26
N LEU A 281 5.39 14.91 -11.44
CA LEU A 281 5.55 13.61 -10.80
C LEU A 281 5.69 12.56 -11.89
N HIS A 282 6.78 11.80 -11.85
CA HIS A 282 7.05 10.68 -12.75
C HIS A 282 7.00 9.38 -11.96
N PHE A 283 6.16 8.45 -12.41
CA PHE A 283 5.99 7.13 -11.84
C PHE A 283 6.47 6.10 -12.85
N THR A 284 7.21 5.10 -12.39
CA THR A 284 7.76 4.03 -13.23
C THR A 284 7.55 2.69 -12.54
N TYR A 285 7.01 1.71 -13.24
CA TYR A 285 6.97 0.30 -12.84
C TYR A 285 8.05 -0.47 -13.63
N ARG A 286 8.85 -1.26 -12.91
CA ARG A 286 9.91 -2.09 -13.49
C ARG A 286 9.75 -3.54 -13.10
N HIS A 287 10.04 -4.44 -14.04
CA HIS A 287 10.16 -5.86 -13.75
C HIS A 287 11.41 -6.13 -12.93
N ASN A 288 11.30 -7.04 -11.95
CA ASN A 288 12.45 -7.39 -11.11
C ASN A 288 13.43 -8.33 -11.84
N ILE A 289 12.98 -9.05 -12.88
CA ILE A 289 13.77 -10.05 -13.60
C ILE A 289 14.86 -9.40 -14.46
N ASP A 290 14.54 -8.33 -15.18
CA ASP A 290 15.42 -7.69 -16.16
C ASP A 290 15.63 -6.18 -15.90
N ASP A 291 14.90 -5.59 -14.96
CA ASP A 291 14.95 -4.17 -14.60
C ASP A 291 14.47 -3.21 -15.71
N ASN A 292 13.79 -3.76 -16.72
CA ASN A 292 13.16 -2.98 -17.79
C ASN A 292 11.95 -2.21 -17.26
N ILE A 293 11.67 -1.05 -17.89
CA ILE A 293 10.46 -0.29 -17.63
C ILE A 293 9.31 -1.00 -18.34
N ALA A 294 8.34 -1.49 -17.57
CA ALA A 294 7.14 -2.11 -18.09
C ALA A 294 6.02 -1.07 -18.31
N ASP A 295 5.89 -0.13 -17.37
CA ASP A 295 4.95 0.98 -17.47
C ASP A 295 5.49 2.26 -16.82
N GLN A 296 5.02 3.42 -17.29
CA GLN A 296 5.34 4.72 -16.72
C GLN A 296 4.29 5.78 -17.08
N PHE A 297 4.14 6.77 -16.20
CA PHE A 297 3.29 7.93 -16.46
C PHE A 297 3.82 9.18 -15.76
N VAL A 298 3.36 10.34 -16.23
CA VAL A 298 3.72 11.65 -15.69
C VAL A 298 2.45 12.42 -15.37
N LEU A 299 2.39 12.99 -14.16
CA LEU A 299 1.39 14.00 -13.77
C LEU A 299 2.04 15.39 -13.81
N GLN A 300 1.26 16.41 -14.17
CA GLN A 300 1.73 17.80 -14.30
C GLN A 300 0.78 18.76 -13.60
N LYS A 301 1.33 19.80 -12.96
CA LYS A 301 0.60 20.90 -12.30
C LYS A 301 1.08 22.26 -12.76
#